data_AF-A0A9P5UX45-F1
#
_entry.id   AF-A0A9P5UX45-F1
#
_cell.length_a   1.000
_cell.length_b   1.000
_cell.length_c   1.000
_cell.angle_alpha   90.00
_cell.angle_beta   90.00
_cell.angle_gamma   90.00
#
_symmetry.space_group_name_H-M   'P 1'
#
loop_
_entity.id
_entity.type
_entity.pdbx_description
1 polymer ?
#
loop_
_entity_poly.entity_id
_entity_poly.type
_entity_poly.pdbx_seq_one_letter_code
_entity_poly.pdbx_strand_id
1 'polypeptide(L)'
;MVKTMGLQTFLSEYLLLLLAYCGFHLTYFHLFRFFAPSIAKDRKRLAWIVTFTTAFIVSVVSPFYTWGEMGTVLSSPSFLESQRAGALGNNNNNPGYNHGPRFFSAEFNNNAAALGRENQKMKGFQLNIVKMDPSLLGLRKGTERAISQEDGEYLDSKEEREAEETEEGTDEAMAREAGNRVEESALTAKEQGQGKRQFRLVFDLRFTPEDNSGTIKLVVFFMAYLIMDIILGLLYYREQVTLLAGWLHHIVYIGITYYAITQGETFTYASFMPIEVPTIVVGVGCLDKNLRRDLLYGVSFILFRIMFDFSLTHEIIWNREREMSTTFKTILIFKSLMNLKFLQGWFSQQKRLARRRRAEAAKASEASLLAESETRGTAETGGKIVSITAPNIGTGSITHRRSMHVQREQHRAPVRREDTAVVSTLVGSSSRKSTRIRSKGAQGSDLLERPVVDMIAVY
;
A
#
# COMPACT_ATOMS: atom_id res chain seq x y z
N MET A 1 3.84 -22.61 18.22
CA MET A 1 5.05 -22.59 17.37
C MET A 1 4.61 -22.67 15.92
N VAL A 2 4.69 -21.57 15.17
CA VAL A 2 4.30 -21.56 13.74
C VAL A 2 5.37 -22.29 12.96
N LYS A 3 5.01 -23.37 12.26
CA LYS A 3 5.94 -24.11 11.40
C LYS A 3 6.26 -23.23 10.20
N THR A 4 7.47 -22.70 10.15
CA THR A 4 7.92 -21.90 9.01
C THR A 4 7.94 -22.77 7.76
N MET A 5 7.30 -22.29 6.70
CA MET A 5 7.28 -23.00 5.44
C MET A 5 8.61 -22.79 4.72
N GLY A 6 9.32 -23.88 4.44
CA GLY A 6 10.56 -23.83 3.66
C GLY A 6 10.31 -23.43 2.21
N LEU A 7 11.32 -22.89 1.54
CA LEU A 7 11.24 -22.49 0.11
C LEU A 7 10.79 -23.66 -0.78
N GLN A 8 11.25 -24.88 -0.52
CA GLN A 8 10.85 -26.07 -1.29
C GLN A 8 9.35 -26.37 -1.14
N THR A 9 8.80 -26.19 0.06
CA THR A 9 7.37 -26.35 0.34
C THR A 9 6.57 -25.26 -0.35
N PHE A 10 7.02 -24.01 -0.26
CA PHE A 10 6.39 -22.91 -1.00
C PHE A 10 6.36 -23.17 -2.51
N LEU A 11 7.48 -23.60 -3.08
CA LEU A 11 7.57 -23.90 -4.51
C LEU A 11 6.70 -25.09 -4.91
N SER A 12 6.62 -26.14 -4.10
CA SER A 12 5.77 -27.29 -4.43
C SER A 12 4.28 -27.01 -4.30
N GLU A 13 3.87 -26.18 -3.35
CA GLU A 13 2.45 -25.88 -3.09
C GLU A 13 1.92 -24.70 -3.93
N TYR A 14 2.70 -23.63 -4.10
CA TYR A 14 2.19 -22.37 -4.65
C TYR A 14 2.81 -21.95 -5.97
N LEU A 15 3.90 -22.57 -6.45
CA LEU A 15 4.49 -22.19 -7.74
C LEU A 15 3.50 -22.40 -8.90
N LEU A 16 2.78 -23.52 -8.91
CA LEU A 16 1.79 -23.79 -9.95
C LEU A 16 0.66 -22.74 -9.92
N LEU A 17 0.20 -22.36 -8.73
CA LEU A 17 -0.82 -21.33 -8.55
C LEU A 17 -0.31 -19.95 -8.99
N LEU A 18 0.93 -19.59 -8.63
CA LEU A 18 1.59 -18.36 -9.05
C LEU A 18 1.72 -18.29 -10.58
N LEU A 19 2.19 -19.37 -11.22
CA LEU A 19 2.30 -19.47 -12.67
C LEU A 19 0.92 -19.41 -13.34
N ALA A 20 -0.10 -20.04 -12.76
CA ALA A 20 -1.47 -19.98 -13.26
C ALA A 20 -2.01 -18.54 -13.23
N TYR A 21 -1.75 -17.78 -12.17
CA TYR A 21 -2.16 -16.37 -12.09
C TYR A 21 -1.36 -15.46 -13.03
N CYS A 22 -0.06 -15.67 -13.19
CA CYS A 22 0.71 -14.98 -14.23
C CYS A 22 0.15 -15.29 -15.63
N GLY A 23 -0.18 -16.55 -15.91
CA GLY A 23 -0.83 -16.98 -17.14
C GLY A 23 -2.21 -16.35 -17.33
N PHE A 24 -3.00 -16.19 -16.26
CA PHE A 24 -4.26 -15.48 -16.28
C PHE A 24 -4.08 -14.00 -16.67
N HIS A 25 -3.10 -13.30 -16.09
CA HIS A 25 -2.82 -11.90 -16.47
C HIS A 25 -2.37 -11.75 -17.92
N LEU A 26 -1.52 -12.65 -18.41
CA LEU A 26 -1.12 -12.68 -19.82
C LEU A 26 -2.30 -12.96 -20.75
N THR A 27 -3.12 -13.95 -20.39
CA THR A 27 -4.34 -14.28 -21.15
C THR A 27 -5.30 -13.10 -21.16
N TYR A 28 -5.53 -12.46 -20.01
CA TYR A 28 -6.35 -11.26 -19.89
C TYR A 28 -5.83 -10.12 -20.78
N PHE A 29 -4.51 -9.89 -20.79
CA PHE A 29 -3.86 -8.93 -21.69
C PHE A 29 -4.13 -9.24 -23.18
N HIS A 30 -4.00 -10.50 -23.58
CA HIS A 30 -4.24 -10.94 -24.96
C HIS A 30 -5.71 -10.92 -25.35
N LEU A 31 -6.63 -11.30 -24.46
CA LEU A 31 -8.07 -11.22 -24.69
C LEU A 31 -8.51 -9.77 -24.86
N PHE A 32 -8.03 -8.86 -24.00
CA PHE A 32 -8.35 -7.44 -24.13
C PHE A 32 -7.81 -6.86 -25.44
N ARG A 33 -6.61 -7.30 -25.87
CA ARG A 33 -6.06 -6.96 -27.19
C ARG A 33 -6.96 -7.44 -28.34
N PHE A 34 -7.54 -8.63 -28.22
CA PHE A 34 -8.41 -9.22 -29.23
C PHE A 34 -9.78 -8.52 -29.30
N PHE A 35 -10.44 -8.30 -28.16
CA PHE A 35 -11.79 -7.72 -28.12
C PHE A 35 -11.84 -6.19 -28.28
N ALA A 36 -10.77 -5.48 -27.93
CA ALA A 36 -10.70 -4.02 -28.04
C ALA A 36 -9.54 -3.55 -28.92
N PRO A 37 -9.51 -3.90 -30.22
CA PRO A 37 -8.40 -3.61 -31.11
C PRO A 37 -8.12 -2.12 -31.27
N SER A 38 -9.14 -1.26 -31.14
CA SER A 38 -9.00 0.20 -31.16
C SER A 38 -8.17 0.73 -29.98
N ILE A 39 -8.36 0.18 -28.78
CA ILE A 39 -7.62 0.53 -27.57
C ILE A 39 -6.22 -0.08 -27.62
N ALA A 40 -6.11 -1.31 -28.14
CA ALA A 40 -4.86 -2.06 -28.21
C ALA A 40 -3.82 -1.50 -29.19
N LYS A 41 -4.19 -0.53 -30.04
CA LYS A 41 -3.22 0.25 -30.83
C LYS A 41 -2.19 0.94 -29.93
N ASP A 42 -2.60 1.39 -28.75
CA ASP A 42 -1.71 1.92 -27.73
C ASP A 42 -1.36 0.83 -26.70
N ARG A 43 -0.21 0.18 -26.90
CA ARG A 43 0.28 -0.88 -26.02
C ARG A 43 0.51 -0.39 -24.58
N LYS A 44 0.85 0.89 -24.39
CA LYS A 44 1.05 1.47 -23.05
C LYS A 44 -0.28 1.54 -22.31
N ARG A 45 -1.31 2.05 -23.00
CA ARG A 45 -2.67 2.13 -22.45
C ARG A 45 -3.21 0.75 -22.10
N LEU A 46 -3.01 -0.24 -22.96
CA LEU A 46 -3.42 -1.62 -22.72
C LEU A 46 -2.78 -2.20 -21.45
N ALA A 47 -1.48 -2.02 -21.27
CA ALA A 47 -0.77 -2.52 -20.10
C ALA A 47 -1.30 -1.86 -18.80
N TRP A 48 -1.55 -0.54 -18.83
CA TRP A 48 -2.19 0.17 -17.73
C TRP A 48 -3.59 -0.38 -17.39
N ILE A 49 -4.40 -0.75 -18.38
CA ILE A 49 -5.73 -1.36 -18.14
C ILE A 49 -5.59 -2.66 -17.36
N VAL A 50 -4.61 -3.50 -17.72
CA VAL A 50 -4.38 -4.78 -17.07
C VAL A 50 -3.92 -4.60 -15.62
N THR A 51 -2.93 -3.74 -15.39
CA THR A 51 -2.45 -3.41 -14.04
C THR A 51 -3.58 -2.81 -13.19
N PHE A 52 -4.30 -1.83 -13.74
CA PHE A 52 -5.44 -1.18 -13.09
C PHE A 52 -6.55 -2.16 -12.71
N THR A 53 -6.99 -3.01 -13.64
CA THR A 53 -8.09 -3.95 -13.38
C THR A 53 -7.71 -4.93 -12.28
N THR A 54 -6.46 -5.38 -12.28
CA THR A 54 -5.96 -6.31 -11.27
C THR A 54 -5.89 -5.65 -9.89
N ALA A 55 -5.35 -4.44 -9.80
CA ALA A 55 -5.33 -3.67 -8.55
C ALA A 55 -6.75 -3.43 -8.02
N PHE A 56 -7.71 -3.17 -8.93
CA PHE A 56 -9.12 -3.03 -8.59
C PHE A 56 -9.71 -4.31 -8.01
N ILE A 57 -9.51 -5.46 -8.69
CA ILE A 57 -9.97 -6.76 -8.20
C ILE A 57 -9.40 -7.01 -6.81
N VAL A 58 -8.09 -6.85 -6.61
CA VAL A 58 -7.46 -7.10 -5.30
C VAL A 58 -8.03 -6.19 -4.21
N SER A 59 -8.14 -4.88 -4.46
CA SER A 59 -8.62 -3.91 -3.47
C SER A 59 -10.09 -4.11 -3.09
N VAL A 60 -10.91 -4.55 -4.05
CA VAL A 60 -12.37 -4.72 -3.86
C VAL A 60 -12.68 -6.11 -3.31
N VAL A 61 -11.95 -7.14 -3.71
CA VAL A 61 -12.20 -8.54 -3.30
C VAL A 61 -11.59 -8.82 -1.94
N SER A 62 -10.42 -8.26 -1.61
CA SER A 62 -9.75 -8.51 -0.33
C SER A 62 -10.60 -8.31 0.91
N PRO A 63 -11.42 -7.25 1.02
CA PRO A 63 -12.20 -7.04 2.23
C PRO A 63 -13.34 -8.05 2.40
N PHE A 64 -13.79 -8.72 1.35
CA PHE A 64 -14.75 -9.82 1.51
C PHE A 64 -14.12 -11.04 2.20
N TYR A 65 -12.83 -11.27 1.97
CA TYR A 65 -12.08 -12.35 2.62
C TYR A 65 -11.64 -12.00 4.05
N THR A 66 -11.36 -10.72 4.33
CA THR A 66 -10.84 -10.31 5.64
C THR A 66 -11.89 -9.68 6.55
N TRP A 67 -12.75 -8.80 6.02
CA TRP A 67 -13.79 -8.14 6.84
C TRP A 67 -15.06 -8.97 7.00
N GLY A 68 -15.35 -9.91 6.09
CA GLY A 68 -16.46 -10.85 6.29
C GLY A 68 -16.29 -11.62 7.61
N GLU A 69 -15.06 -12.05 7.90
CA GLU A 69 -14.70 -12.73 9.14
C GLU A 69 -14.50 -11.76 10.32
N MET A 70 -14.18 -10.48 10.10
CA MET A 70 -14.16 -9.49 11.19
C MET A 70 -15.56 -8.99 11.57
N GLY A 71 -16.52 -8.98 10.64
CA GLY A 71 -17.89 -8.53 10.87
C GLY A 71 -18.63 -9.42 11.85
N THR A 72 -18.37 -10.73 11.82
CA THR A 72 -18.88 -11.67 12.84
C THR A 72 -18.36 -11.32 14.24
N VAL A 73 -17.10 -10.88 14.35
CA VAL A 73 -16.50 -10.42 15.61
C VAL A 73 -17.15 -9.12 16.11
N LEU A 74 -17.38 -8.14 15.24
CA LEU A 74 -18.04 -6.87 15.60
C LEU A 74 -19.52 -7.05 15.99
N SER A 75 -20.19 -8.05 15.41
CA SER A 75 -21.57 -8.42 15.75
C SER A 75 -21.68 -9.33 16.99
N SER A 76 -20.55 -9.76 17.56
CA SER A 76 -20.55 -10.63 18.75
C SER A 76 -21.22 -9.92 19.94
N PRO A 77 -22.18 -10.55 20.63
CA PRO A 77 -22.80 -10.02 21.83
C PRO A 77 -21.78 -9.58 22.89
N SER A 78 -20.63 -10.27 22.97
CA SER A 78 -19.55 -9.94 23.91
C SER A 78 -18.92 -8.56 23.65
N PHE A 79 -18.88 -8.10 22.40
CA PHE A 79 -18.39 -6.76 22.07
C PHE A 79 -19.36 -5.69 22.60
N LEU A 80 -20.66 -5.86 22.33
CA LEU A 80 -21.71 -4.96 22.80
C LEU A 80 -21.83 -4.97 24.33
N GLU A 81 -21.67 -6.14 24.95
CA GLU A 81 -21.73 -6.31 26.40
C GLU A 81 -20.51 -5.69 27.10
N SER A 82 -19.31 -5.78 26.50
CA SER A 82 -18.10 -5.10 27.01
C SER A 82 -18.21 -3.57 26.97
N GLN A 83 -18.88 -3.01 25.96
CA GLN A 83 -19.16 -1.56 25.92
C GLN A 83 -20.21 -1.16 26.97
N ARG A 84 -21.22 -2.01 27.19
CA ARG A 84 -22.28 -1.74 28.18
C ARG A 84 -21.76 -1.79 29.61
N ALA A 85 -20.88 -2.75 29.92
CA ALA A 85 -20.26 -2.90 31.23
C ALA A 85 -19.28 -1.77 31.59
N GLY A 86 -18.63 -1.16 30.59
CA GLY A 86 -17.73 -0.01 30.80
C GLY A 86 -18.45 1.33 30.95
N ALA A 87 -19.67 1.47 30.40
CA ALA A 87 -20.44 2.72 30.45
C ALA A 87 -21.34 2.83 31.69
N LEU A 88 -21.77 1.70 32.25
CA LEU A 88 -22.51 1.64 33.50
C LEU A 88 -21.54 1.23 34.61
N GLY A 89 -20.76 2.20 35.10
CA GLY A 89 -20.01 2.07 36.35
C GLY A 89 -20.98 1.73 37.48
N ASN A 90 -21.13 0.42 37.74
CA ASN A 90 -22.06 -0.12 38.71
C ASN A 90 -21.48 0.10 40.10
N ASN A 91 -21.75 1.28 40.66
CA ASN A 91 -21.66 1.53 42.08
C ASN A 91 -22.91 0.94 42.75
N ASN A 92 -22.93 -0.37 43.00
CA ASN A 92 -23.99 -0.99 43.80
C ASN A 92 -23.45 -2.20 44.57
N ASN A 93 -23.05 -1.93 45.81
CA ASN A 93 -23.18 -2.89 46.90
C ASN A 93 -24.68 -3.11 47.13
N ASN A 94 -25.27 -4.15 46.55
CA ASN A 94 -26.55 -4.65 47.06
C ASN A 94 -26.73 -6.15 46.77
N PRO A 95 -26.79 -7.01 47.80
CA PRO A 95 -27.06 -8.43 47.63
C PRO A 95 -28.58 -8.65 47.68
N GLY A 96 -29.15 -9.11 46.56
CA GLY A 96 -30.50 -9.64 46.52
C GLY A 96 -31.31 -9.07 45.38
N TYR A 97 -31.51 -9.87 44.33
CA TYR A 97 -32.80 -10.45 43.99
C TYR A 97 -32.72 -11.13 42.61
N ASN A 98 -33.10 -12.41 42.60
CA ASN A 98 -33.43 -13.19 41.42
C ASN A 98 -34.69 -12.64 40.74
N HIS A 99 -34.69 -12.51 39.42
CA HIS A 99 -35.73 -13.03 38.51
C HIS A 99 -35.40 -12.69 37.04
N GLY A 100 -35.60 -13.66 36.14
CA GLY A 100 -35.55 -13.48 34.67
C GLY A 100 -36.75 -12.68 34.12
N PRO A 101 -36.88 -12.50 32.78
CA PRO A 101 -37.11 -13.63 31.87
C PRO A 101 -36.36 -13.57 30.51
N ARG A 102 -36.30 -14.75 29.87
CA ARG A 102 -35.82 -14.99 28.49
C ARG A 102 -36.89 -14.60 27.45
N PHE A 103 -36.50 -13.96 26.34
CA PHE A 103 -37.27 -13.96 25.09
C PHE A 103 -36.41 -13.70 23.84
N PHE A 104 -36.61 -14.56 22.81
CA PHE A 104 -36.30 -14.52 21.36
C PHE A 104 -34.85 -14.25 20.88
N SER A 105 -34.30 -14.89 19.82
CA SER A 105 -34.87 -15.61 18.67
C SER A 105 -33.86 -16.64 18.14
N ALA A 106 -34.35 -17.84 17.83
CA ALA A 106 -33.62 -18.90 17.13
C ALA A 106 -34.24 -19.04 15.73
N GLU A 107 -33.68 -18.37 14.71
CA GLU A 107 -34.10 -18.63 13.32
C GLU A 107 -33.12 -18.19 12.21
N PHE A 108 -31.81 -18.22 12.47
CA PHE A 108 -30.80 -17.88 11.44
C PHE A 108 -29.65 -18.87 11.25
N ASN A 109 -29.82 -20.14 11.68
CA ASN A 109 -28.72 -21.12 11.66
C ASN A 109 -28.92 -22.34 10.74
N ASN A 110 -29.89 -22.35 9.83
CA ASN A 110 -30.16 -23.53 8.99
C ASN A 110 -29.54 -23.51 7.59
N ASN A 111 -28.89 -22.42 7.15
CA ASN A 111 -28.30 -22.34 5.81
C ASN A 111 -26.77 -22.52 5.75
N ALA A 112 -26.07 -22.57 6.90
CA ALA A 112 -24.62 -22.75 6.94
C ALA A 112 -24.17 -24.23 6.98
N ALA A 113 -25.07 -25.17 7.31
CA ALA A 113 -24.73 -26.59 7.45
C ALA A 113 -24.77 -27.39 6.13
N ALA A 114 -25.22 -26.79 5.02
CA ALA A 114 -25.38 -27.48 3.74
C ALA A 114 -24.13 -27.45 2.84
N LEU A 115 -23.15 -26.57 3.09
CA LEU A 115 -21.93 -26.44 2.28
C LEU A 115 -20.73 -27.23 2.84
N GLY A 116 -20.87 -27.91 3.97
CA GLY A 116 -19.77 -28.59 4.68
C GLY A 116 -19.64 -30.10 4.44
N ARG A 117 -20.44 -30.72 3.55
CA ARG A 117 -20.51 -32.19 3.44
C ARG A 117 -20.03 -32.81 2.12
N GLU A 118 -19.41 -32.05 1.23
CA GLU A 118 -19.00 -32.55 -0.10
C GLU A 118 -17.48 -32.61 -0.36
N ASN A 119 -16.65 -32.76 0.67
CA ASN A 119 -15.18 -32.84 0.49
C ASN A 119 -14.49 -34.05 1.15
N GLN A 120 -15.19 -35.18 1.31
CA GLN A 120 -14.60 -36.43 1.83
C GLN A 120 -14.55 -37.60 0.82
N LYS A 121 -14.49 -37.34 -0.49
CA LYS A 121 -14.29 -38.39 -1.50
C LYS A 121 -13.23 -38.04 -2.53
N MET A 122 -11.97 -37.92 -2.10
CA MET A 122 -10.81 -38.24 -2.95
C MET A 122 -9.67 -38.79 -2.08
N LYS A 123 -9.77 -40.07 -1.70
CA LYS A 123 -8.62 -40.89 -1.31
C LYS A 123 -8.41 -41.91 -2.41
N GLY A 124 -7.32 -41.78 -3.15
CA GLY A 124 -6.93 -42.80 -4.14
C GLY A 124 -6.08 -42.27 -5.29
N PHE A 125 -4.95 -41.64 -5.01
CA PHE A 125 -3.87 -41.49 -5.99
C PHE A 125 -2.54 -41.72 -5.29
N GLN A 126 -2.04 -42.95 -5.34
CA GLN A 126 -0.66 -43.24 -4.96
C GLN A 126 0.23 -42.95 -6.17
N LEU A 127 1.06 -41.90 -6.06
CA LEU A 127 2.11 -41.63 -7.02
C LEU A 127 3.34 -42.46 -6.65
N ASN A 128 3.79 -43.34 -7.54
CA ASN A 128 5.04 -44.07 -7.39
C ASN A 128 6.22 -43.08 -7.41
N ILE A 129 6.81 -42.82 -6.24
CA ILE A 129 8.04 -42.05 -6.13
C ILE A 129 9.21 -42.98 -6.41
N VAL A 130 9.88 -42.76 -7.55
CA VAL A 130 11.19 -43.34 -7.83
C VAL A 130 12.19 -42.73 -6.85
N LYS A 131 12.70 -43.53 -5.91
CA LYS A 131 13.80 -43.14 -5.02
C LYS A 131 15.07 -43.02 -5.85
N MET A 132 15.65 -41.82 -5.92
CA MET A 132 17.02 -41.65 -6.42
C MET A 132 18.03 -41.99 -5.31
N ASP A 133 19.07 -42.72 -5.72
CA ASP A 133 20.17 -43.17 -4.88
C ASP A 133 21.06 -41.97 -4.46
N PRO A 134 21.26 -41.72 -3.16
CA PRO A 134 22.12 -40.64 -2.66
C PRO A 134 23.61 -40.79 -3.02
N SER A 135 24.03 -41.93 -3.56
CA SER A 135 25.42 -42.21 -3.93
C SER A 135 25.96 -41.37 -5.11
N LEU A 136 25.08 -40.70 -5.88
CA LEU A 136 25.47 -39.90 -7.05
C LEU A 136 25.96 -38.47 -6.75
N LEU A 137 25.94 -38.01 -5.49
CA LEU A 137 26.24 -36.62 -5.15
C LEU A 137 27.67 -36.32 -4.71
N GLY A 138 28.59 -37.28 -4.71
CA GLY A 138 30.04 -37.01 -4.66
C GLY A 138 30.54 -36.08 -3.53
N LEU A 139 29.81 -35.96 -2.43
CA LEU A 139 30.18 -35.08 -1.32
C LEU A 139 31.02 -35.84 -0.28
N ARG A 140 32.28 -35.46 -0.25
CA ARG A 140 33.37 -35.91 0.62
C ARG A 140 32.99 -35.71 2.10
N LYS A 141 32.95 -36.80 2.87
CA LYS A 141 32.79 -36.79 4.34
C LYS A 141 34.04 -36.20 5.00
N GLY A 142 33.84 -35.23 5.89
CA GLY A 142 34.88 -34.67 6.73
C GLY A 142 34.37 -34.45 8.16
N THR A 143 34.92 -35.26 9.07
CA THR A 143 35.19 -34.96 10.48
C THR A 143 34.02 -35.01 11.47
N GLU A 144 33.71 -36.23 11.93
CA GLU A 144 33.09 -36.48 13.23
C GLU A 144 34.11 -36.17 14.34
N ARG A 145 33.75 -35.32 15.30
CA ARG A 145 34.44 -35.22 16.59
C ARG A 145 33.68 -36.05 17.61
N ALA A 146 34.38 -37.01 18.17
CA ALA A 146 33.99 -37.80 19.33
C ALA A 146 33.77 -36.89 20.55
N ILE A 147 32.65 -37.10 21.25
CA ILE A 147 32.50 -36.72 22.67
C ILE A 147 32.51 -38.04 23.42
N SER A 148 33.59 -38.20 24.17
CA SER A 148 33.87 -39.32 25.05
C SER A 148 32.93 -39.33 26.24
N GLN A 149 32.47 -40.54 26.51
CA GLN A 149 31.80 -41.03 27.70
C GLN A 149 32.82 -41.08 28.84
N GLU A 150 32.56 -40.38 29.95
CA GLU A 150 33.25 -40.61 31.23
C GLU A 150 32.21 -41.02 32.26
N ASP A 151 32.34 -42.26 32.70
CA ASP A 151 31.70 -42.82 33.87
C ASP A 151 32.38 -42.25 35.13
N GLY A 152 31.59 -41.92 36.15
CA GLY A 152 32.10 -41.40 37.42
C GLY A 152 31.08 -41.57 38.54
N GLU A 153 31.12 -42.75 39.16
CA GLU A 153 30.64 -43.03 40.52
C GLU A 153 31.15 -41.97 41.51
N TYR A 154 30.27 -41.33 42.27
CA TYR A 154 30.38 -41.10 43.73
C TYR A 154 29.32 -40.09 44.20
N LEU A 155 28.54 -40.51 45.20
CA LEU A 155 27.93 -39.74 46.31
C LEU A 155 26.56 -40.31 46.67
N ASP A 156 26.62 -41.54 47.16
CA ASP A 156 25.72 -42.05 48.18
C ASP A 156 26.14 -41.44 49.54
N SER A 157 25.20 -41.31 50.47
CA SER A 157 25.35 -40.80 51.85
C SER A 157 25.38 -39.28 52.09
N LYS A 158 24.24 -38.59 51.90
CA LYS A 158 23.93 -37.39 52.71
C LYS A 158 22.45 -37.05 52.83
N GLU A 159 21.57 -38.04 52.95
CA GLU A 159 20.10 -37.81 52.96
C GLU A 159 19.36 -38.41 54.17
N GLU A 160 20.06 -38.73 55.27
CA GLU A 160 19.42 -39.32 56.47
C GLU A 160 19.70 -38.58 57.79
N ARG A 161 19.98 -37.26 57.77
CA ARG A 161 20.19 -36.49 59.02
C ARG A 161 19.51 -35.11 59.09
N GLU A 162 18.32 -34.97 58.52
CA GLU A 162 17.46 -33.79 58.73
C GLU A 162 15.98 -34.15 59.00
N ALA A 163 15.69 -35.36 59.51
CA ALA A 163 14.32 -35.84 59.73
C ALA A 163 13.82 -35.76 61.18
N GLU A 164 14.50 -35.06 62.09
CA GLU A 164 14.11 -35.08 63.50
C GLU A 164 14.32 -33.73 64.21
N GLU A 165 13.83 -32.65 63.61
CA GLU A 165 13.57 -31.39 64.33
C GLU A 165 12.67 -30.52 63.43
N THR A 166 11.35 -30.55 63.66
CA THR A 166 10.36 -29.46 63.42
C THR A 166 8.95 -30.01 63.16
N GLU A 167 8.34 -30.68 64.16
CA GLU A 167 6.90 -31.01 64.11
C GLU A 167 6.00 -30.00 64.83
N GLU A 168 6.55 -28.86 65.30
CA GLU A 168 5.79 -27.86 66.08
C GLU A 168 5.73 -26.46 65.43
N GLY A 169 5.93 -26.37 64.11
CA GLY A 169 5.87 -25.10 63.35
C GLY A 169 5.17 -25.15 61.99
N THR A 170 4.63 -26.30 61.60
CA THR A 170 4.08 -26.55 60.25
C THR A 170 2.74 -25.86 60.00
N ASP A 171 1.91 -25.66 61.02
CA ASP A 171 0.60 -25.01 60.87
C ASP A 171 0.70 -23.48 60.70
N GLU A 172 1.65 -22.82 61.40
CA GLU A 172 1.91 -21.38 61.19
C GLU A 172 2.60 -21.10 59.86
N ALA A 173 3.46 -22.01 59.39
CA ALA A 173 4.12 -21.88 58.09
C ALA A 173 3.12 -22.02 56.93
N MET A 174 2.20 -23.00 56.99
CA MET A 174 1.15 -23.17 55.98
C MET A 174 0.15 -22.00 55.96
N ALA A 175 -0.20 -21.44 57.12
CA ALA A 175 -1.07 -20.27 57.20
C ALA A 175 -0.43 -19.01 56.61
N ARG A 176 0.88 -18.81 56.82
CA ARG A 176 1.63 -17.70 56.21
C ARG A 176 1.77 -17.85 54.69
N GLU A 177 1.98 -19.07 54.20
CA GLU A 177 2.09 -19.32 52.76
C GLU A 177 0.74 -19.15 52.04
N ALA A 178 -0.36 -19.56 52.66
CA ALA A 178 -1.71 -19.32 52.13
C ALA A 178 -2.07 -17.83 52.07
N GLY A 179 -1.69 -17.05 53.09
CA GLY A 179 -1.86 -15.60 53.10
C GLY A 179 -1.09 -14.90 51.97
N ASN A 180 0.17 -15.26 51.77
CA ASN A 180 1.01 -14.69 50.72
C ASN A 180 0.48 -15.02 49.30
N ARG A 181 -0.05 -16.23 49.07
CA ARG A 181 -0.66 -16.59 47.77
C ARG A 181 -1.92 -15.78 47.47
N VAL A 182 -2.73 -15.47 48.47
CA VAL A 182 -3.94 -14.65 48.30
C VAL A 182 -3.56 -13.19 48.01
N GLU A 183 -2.53 -12.67 48.67
CA GLU A 183 -2.06 -11.30 48.44
C GLU A 183 -1.36 -11.15 47.09
N GLU A 184 -0.56 -12.14 46.67
CA GLU A 184 0.07 -12.18 45.33
C GLU A 184 -0.98 -12.34 44.22
N SER A 185 -2.02 -13.15 44.43
CA SER A 185 -3.16 -13.27 43.52
C SER A 185 -3.99 -11.98 43.45
N ALA A 186 -4.17 -11.28 44.58
CA ALA A 186 -4.87 -10.00 44.61
C ALA A 186 -4.05 -8.86 43.98
N LEU A 187 -2.72 -8.88 44.10
CA LEU A 187 -1.82 -7.94 43.44
C LEU A 187 -1.76 -8.17 41.93
N THR A 188 -1.67 -9.42 41.46
CA THR A 188 -1.75 -9.75 40.03
C THR A 188 -3.12 -9.42 39.43
N ALA A 189 -4.22 -9.63 40.18
CA ALA A 189 -5.55 -9.21 39.75
C ALA A 189 -5.71 -7.68 39.72
N LYS A 190 -5.07 -6.93 40.63
CA LYS A 190 -5.06 -5.45 40.61
C LYS A 190 -4.22 -4.88 39.47
N GLU A 191 -3.08 -5.50 39.14
CA GLU A 191 -2.28 -5.09 37.97
C GLU A 191 -3.00 -5.40 36.65
N GLN A 192 -3.75 -6.50 36.56
CA GLN A 192 -4.62 -6.76 35.40
C GLN A 192 -5.85 -5.81 35.36
N GLY A 193 -6.31 -5.32 36.52
CA GLY A 193 -7.47 -4.44 36.65
C GLY A 193 -7.20 -2.95 36.39
N GLN A 194 -5.94 -2.48 36.48
CA GLN A 194 -5.56 -1.15 36.01
C GLN A 194 -5.38 -1.14 34.49
N GLY A 195 -6.50 -1.39 33.81
CA GLY A 195 -6.62 -1.34 32.38
C GLY A 195 -6.11 -0.01 31.84
N LYS A 196 -4.89 -0.03 31.29
CA LYS A 196 -4.49 0.92 30.26
C LYS A 196 -5.65 0.96 29.28
N ARG A 197 -6.36 2.09 29.23
CA ARG A 197 -7.43 2.32 28.25
C ARG A 197 -6.77 2.23 26.88
N GLN A 198 -6.71 1.02 26.33
CA GLN A 198 -6.19 0.80 24.99
C GLN A 198 -7.16 1.51 24.08
N PHE A 199 -6.64 2.52 23.39
CA PHE A 199 -7.38 3.26 22.39
C PHE A 199 -7.81 2.25 21.33
N ARG A 200 -9.10 1.89 21.31
CA ARG A 200 -9.64 0.94 20.32
C ARG A 200 -9.84 1.69 19.01
N LEU A 201 -9.05 1.36 17.99
CA LEU A 201 -9.37 1.78 16.64
C LEU A 201 -10.55 0.97 16.09
N VAL A 202 -11.01 1.36 14.90
CA VAL A 202 -12.16 0.78 14.19
C VAL A 202 -11.98 -0.72 13.90
N PHE A 203 -10.76 -1.26 13.97
CA PHE A 203 -10.42 -2.65 13.67
C PHE A 203 -9.93 -3.36 14.93
N ASP A 204 -10.68 -4.35 15.42
CA ASP A 204 -10.22 -5.23 16.50
C ASP A 204 -9.44 -6.40 15.90
N LEU A 205 -8.11 -6.30 15.89
CA LEU A 205 -7.22 -7.35 15.35
C LEU A 205 -6.70 -8.29 16.44
N ARG A 206 -7.23 -8.24 17.66
CA ARG A 206 -6.85 -9.17 18.73
C ARG A 206 -7.15 -10.61 18.33
N PHE A 207 -8.32 -10.81 17.72
CA PHE A 207 -8.81 -12.10 17.25
C PHE A 207 -8.72 -12.21 15.73
N THR A 208 -7.55 -11.87 15.14
CA THR A 208 -7.33 -12.13 13.72
C THR A 208 -7.51 -13.63 13.46
N PRO A 209 -8.43 -14.03 12.55
CA PRO A 209 -8.55 -15.41 12.11
C PRO A 209 -7.22 -15.99 11.67
N GLU A 210 -7.11 -17.31 11.75
CA GLU A 210 -6.02 -18.02 11.11
C GLU A 210 -6.07 -17.83 9.59
N ASP A 211 -4.91 -17.98 8.97
CA ASP A 211 -4.82 -17.96 7.52
C ASP A 211 -5.72 -19.03 6.91
N ASN A 212 -6.53 -18.62 5.93
CA ASN A 212 -7.42 -19.53 5.21
C ASN A 212 -6.98 -19.66 3.75
N SER A 213 -7.48 -20.69 3.06
CA SER A 213 -7.11 -20.93 1.66
C SER A 213 -7.45 -19.75 0.73
N GLY A 214 -8.45 -18.93 1.09
CA GLY A 214 -8.84 -17.73 0.36
C GLY A 214 -7.81 -16.61 0.48
N THR A 215 -7.37 -16.30 1.70
CA THR A 215 -6.34 -15.27 1.93
C THR A 215 -5.01 -15.66 1.28
N ILE A 216 -4.61 -16.93 1.37
CA ILE A 216 -3.40 -17.42 0.70
C ILE A 216 -3.51 -17.23 -0.82
N LYS A 217 -4.60 -17.69 -1.44
CA LYS A 217 -4.84 -17.51 -2.89
C LYS A 217 -4.83 -16.05 -3.31
N LEU A 218 -5.42 -15.18 -2.50
CA LEU A 218 -5.48 -13.74 -2.76
C LEU A 218 -4.09 -13.10 -2.68
N VAL A 219 -3.27 -13.46 -1.68
CA VAL A 219 -1.88 -12.97 -1.56
C VAL A 219 -1.01 -13.49 -2.71
N VAL A 220 -1.15 -14.75 -3.12
CA VAL A 220 -0.44 -15.29 -4.29
C VAL A 220 -0.89 -14.60 -5.58
N PHE A 221 -2.19 -14.27 -5.72
CA PHE A 221 -2.69 -13.49 -6.85
C PHE A 221 -2.10 -12.08 -6.87
N PHE A 222 -2.01 -11.41 -5.72
CA PHE A 222 -1.36 -10.11 -5.63
C PHE A 222 0.16 -10.18 -5.91
N MET A 223 0.83 -11.24 -5.48
CA MET A 223 2.24 -11.48 -5.82
C MET A 223 2.43 -11.65 -7.34
N ALA A 224 1.55 -12.42 -8.00
CA ALA A 224 1.53 -12.57 -9.46
C ALA A 224 1.33 -11.22 -10.16
N TYR A 225 0.38 -10.41 -9.66
CA TYR A 225 0.15 -9.04 -10.13
C TYR A 225 1.42 -8.19 -10.09
N LEU A 226 2.15 -8.18 -8.98
CA LEU A 226 3.39 -7.39 -8.84
C LEU A 226 4.47 -7.83 -9.84
N ILE A 227 4.63 -9.14 -10.03
CA ILE A 227 5.56 -9.70 -11.03
C ILE A 227 5.16 -9.25 -12.43
N MET A 228 3.86 -9.36 -12.75
CA MET A 228 3.33 -8.96 -14.05
C MET A 228 3.45 -7.45 -14.29
N ASP A 229 3.26 -6.61 -13.27
CA ASP A 229 3.42 -5.16 -13.40
C ASP A 229 4.88 -4.78 -13.66
N ILE A 230 5.85 -5.49 -13.05
CA ILE A 230 7.28 -5.34 -13.38
C ILE A 230 7.52 -5.72 -14.85
N ILE A 231 7.04 -6.89 -15.29
CA ILE A 231 7.24 -7.37 -16.67
C ILE A 231 6.62 -6.38 -17.67
N LEU A 232 5.37 -5.99 -17.47
CA LEU A 232 4.66 -5.04 -18.35
C LEU A 232 5.30 -3.66 -18.31
N GLY A 233 5.76 -3.21 -17.14
CA GLY A 233 6.52 -1.98 -16.99
C GLY A 233 7.80 -2.00 -17.80
N LEU A 234 8.53 -3.12 -17.81
CA LEU A 234 9.80 -3.24 -18.53
C LEU A 234 9.57 -3.19 -20.04
N LEU A 235 8.50 -3.83 -20.50
CA LEU A 235 8.17 -3.96 -21.91
C LEU A 235 7.51 -2.71 -22.51
N TYR A 236 6.64 -2.02 -21.77
CA TYR A 236 5.74 -1.02 -22.35
C TYR A 236 5.94 0.40 -21.83
N TYR A 237 6.28 0.61 -20.54
CA TYR A 237 6.31 1.96 -19.95
C TYR A 237 7.51 2.19 -19.03
N ARG A 238 8.68 1.63 -19.38
CA ARG A 238 9.93 1.76 -18.60
C ARG A 238 10.27 3.19 -18.21
N GLU A 239 10.02 4.16 -19.10
CA GLU A 239 10.28 5.59 -18.86
C GLU A 239 9.36 6.23 -17.81
N GLN A 240 8.19 5.63 -17.53
CA GLN A 240 7.21 6.14 -16.58
C GLN A 240 7.38 5.55 -15.17
N VAL A 241 8.09 4.43 -15.05
CA VAL A 241 8.30 3.72 -13.78
C VAL A 241 9.57 4.25 -13.11
N THR A 242 9.40 5.04 -12.05
CA THR A 242 10.54 5.50 -11.25
C THR A 242 11.14 4.36 -10.43
N LEU A 243 12.45 4.41 -10.17
CA LEU A 243 13.17 3.38 -9.41
C LEU A 243 12.53 3.11 -8.04
N LEU A 244 12.19 4.18 -7.32
CA LEU A 244 11.68 4.06 -5.96
C LEU A 244 10.18 3.72 -5.93
N ALA A 245 9.35 4.38 -6.74
CA ALA A 245 7.90 4.23 -6.65
C ALA A 245 7.39 2.98 -7.38
N GLY A 246 8.13 2.50 -8.38
CA GLY A 246 7.77 1.29 -9.12
C GLY A 246 8.71 0.13 -8.81
N TRP A 247 9.92 0.13 -9.37
CA TRP A 247 10.79 -1.04 -9.37
C TRP A 247 11.09 -1.60 -7.98
N LEU A 248 11.67 -0.77 -7.11
CA LEU A 248 12.03 -1.19 -5.75
C LEU A 248 10.78 -1.51 -4.93
N HIS A 249 9.72 -0.72 -5.09
CA HIS A 249 8.45 -0.93 -4.42
C HIS A 249 7.87 -2.33 -4.72
N HIS A 250 7.72 -2.70 -6.00
CA HIS A 250 7.15 -3.99 -6.37
C HIS A 250 8.05 -5.15 -5.92
N ILE A 251 9.38 -5.04 -6.06
CA ILE A 251 10.32 -6.08 -5.60
C ILE A 251 10.21 -6.28 -4.09
N VAL A 252 10.15 -5.20 -3.31
CA VAL A 252 9.98 -5.27 -1.85
C VAL A 252 8.64 -5.94 -1.52
N TYR A 253 7.55 -5.57 -2.17
CA TYR A 253 6.24 -6.17 -1.90
C TYR A 253 6.16 -7.65 -2.33
N ILE A 254 6.89 -8.08 -3.37
CA ILE A 254 7.08 -9.51 -3.69
C ILE A 254 7.76 -10.23 -2.52
N GLY A 255 8.80 -9.63 -1.93
CA GLY A 255 9.44 -10.17 -0.73
C GLY A 255 8.50 -10.24 0.48
N ILE A 256 7.69 -9.20 0.71
CA ILE A 256 6.74 -9.15 1.83
C ILE A 256 5.62 -10.18 1.65
N THR A 257 5.09 -10.34 0.44
CA THR A 257 4.05 -11.35 0.14
C THR A 257 4.59 -12.77 0.32
N TYR A 258 5.80 -13.05 -0.19
CA TYR A 258 6.48 -14.33 0.06
C TYR A 258 6.68 -14.58 1.56
N TYR A 259 7.13 -13.57 2.31
CA TYR A 259 7.29 -13.67 3.74
C TYR A 259 5.95 -13.93 4.45
N ALA A 260 4.90 -13.21 4.09
CA ALA A 260 3.56 -13.39 4.67
C ALA A 260 3.03 -14.82 4.45
N ILE A 261 3.23 -15.40 3.27
CA ILE A 261 2.83 -16.79 2.99
C ILE A 261 3.64 -17.77 3.84
N THR A 262 4.96 -17.61 3.90
CA THR A 262 5.83 -18.56 4.62
C THR A 262 5.70 -18.51 6.14
N GLN A 263 5.23 -17.39 6.69
CA GLN A 263 4.98 -17.21 8.12
C GLN A 263 3.51 -17.42 8.52
N GLY A 264 2.61 -17.71 7.58
CA GLY A 264 1.18 -17.83 7.89
C GLY A 264 0.58 -16.51 8.39
N GLU A 265 0.92 -15.41 7.72
CA GLU A 265 0.45 -14.03 7.97
C GLU A 265 -0.33 -13.47 6.76
N THR A 266 -0.88 -14.33 5.91
CA THR A 266 -1.61 -13.94 4.70
C THR A 266 -2.90 -13.21 5.01
N PHE A 267 -3.61 -13.55 6.09
CA PHE A 267 -4.81 -12.82 6.52
C PHE A 267 -4.49 -11.37 6.87
N THR A 268 -3.44 -11.17 7.66
CA THR A 268 -2.96 -9.84 8.06
C THR A 268 -2.52 -9.03 6.84
N TYR A 269 -1.76 -9.64 5.93
CA TYR A 269 -1.34 -8.98 4.70
C TYR A 269 -2.54 -8.63 3.79
N ALA A 270 -3.48 -9.55 3.61
CA ALA A 270 -4.69 -9.33 2.81
C ALA A 270 -5.52 -8.17 3.36
N SER A 271 -5.51 -7.93 4.67
CA SER A 271 -6.20 -6.80 5.31
C SER A 271 -5.64 -5.45 4.87
N PHE A 272 -4.37 -5.38 4.43
CA PHE A 272 -3.77 -4.16 3.88
C PHE A 272 -4.13 -3.90 2.41
N MET A 273 -4.66 -4.85 1.66
CA MET A 273 -4.87 -4.69 0.21
C MET A 273 -5.75 -3.48 -0.22
N PRO A 274 -6.71 -2.98 0.59
CA PRO A 274 -7.41 -1.73 0.29
C PRO A 274 -6.49 -0.50 0.15
N ILE A 275 -5.24 -0.57 0.61
CA ILE A 275 -4.26 0.51 0.38
C ILE A 275 -3.97 0.77 -1.11
N GLU A 276 -4.33 -0.14 -2.02
CA GLU A 276 -4.12 0.02 -3.46
C GLU A 276 -5.16 0.93 -4.14
N VAL A 277 -6.21 1.36 -3.42
CA VAL A 277 -7.23 2.29 -3.94
C VAL A 277 -6.66 3.58 -4.55
N PRO A 278 -5.65 4.26 -3.98
CA PRO A 278 -5.03 5.42 -4.60
C PRO A 278 -4.31 5.08 -5.91
N THR A 279 -3.73 3.88 -6.02
CA THR A 279 -3.09 3.38 -7.24
C THR A 279 -4.12 3.21 -8.35
N ILE A 280 -5.32 2.70 -8.02
CA ILE A 280 -6.47 2.62 -8.93
C ILE A 280 -6.80 4.01 -9.49
N VAL A 281 -6.91 5.03 -8.63
CA VAL A 281 -7.22 6.41 -9.04
C VAL A 281 -6.14 6.98 -9.98
N VAL A 282 -4.86 6.74 -9.70
CA VAL A 282 -3.76 7.14 -10.61
C VAL A 282 -3.85 6.40 -11.93
N GLY A 283 -4.11 5.10 -11.90
CA GLY A 283 -4.27 4.25 -13.08
C GLY A 283 -5.33 4.81 -14.03
N VAL A 284 -6.50 5.22 -13.52
CA VAL A 284 -7.53 5.88 -14.34
C VAL A 284 -7.00 7.15 -15.02
N GLY A 285 -6.24 7.98 -14.30
CA GLY A 285 -5.64 9.20 -14.84
C GLY A 285 -4.57 8.94 -15.91
N CYS A 286 -3.91 7.78 -15.87
CA CYS A 286 -2.99 7.31 -16.91
C CYS A 286 -3.74 6.83 -18.17
N LEU A 287 -4.95 6.27 -18.01
CA LEU A 287 -5.79 5.81 -19.13
C LEU A 287 -6.43 6.95 -19.91
N ASP A 288 -6.81 8.04 -19.23
CA ASP A 288 -7.33 9.25 -19.85
C ASP A 288 -6.95 10.48 -19.01
N LYS A 289 -6.24 11.42 -19.63
CA LYS A 289 -5.83 12.67 -19.00
C LYS A 289 -7.03 13.51 -18.56
N ASN A 290 -8.20 13.37 -19.18
CA ASN A 290 -9.43 14.07 -18.79
C ASN A 290 -10.04 13.49 -17.51
N LEU A 291 -9.79 12.21 -17.22
CA LEU A 291 -10.23 11.55 -16.00
C LEU A 291 -9.25 11.76 -14.83
N ARG A 292 -8.07 12.31 -15.09
CA ARG A 292 -7.09 12.60 -14.05
C ARG A 292 -7.61 13.67 -13.07
N ARG A 293 -7.85 13.27 -11.82
CA ARG A 293 -8.26 14.15 -10.72
C ARG A 293 -7.23 14.09 -9.59
N ASP A 294 -6.29 15.03 -9.58
CA ASP A 294 -5.21 15.05 -8.57
C ASP A 294 -5.73 15.18 -7.13
N LEU A 295 -6.90 15.82 -6.93
CA LEU A 295 -7.56 15.93 -5.62
C LEU A 295 -8.13 14.58 -5.16
N LEU A 296 -8.77 13.83 -6.05
CA LEU A 296 -9.31 12.49 -5.74
C LEU A 296 -8.17 11.54 -5.36
N TYR A 297 -7.05 11.62 -6.09
CA TYR A 297 -5.84 10.89 -5.73
C TYR A 297 -5.35 11.28 -4.33
N GLY A 298 -5.20 12.58 -4.04
CA GLY A 298 -4.73 13.04 -2.73
C GLY A 298 -5.64 12.60 -1.57
N VAL A 299 -6.96 12.74 -1.72
CA VAL A 299 -7.93 12.33 -0.70
C VAL A 299 -7.88 10.82 -0.48
N SER A 300 -7.94 10.02 -1.55
CA SER A 300 -7.83 8.56 -1.44
C SER A 300 -6.49 8.14 -0.82
N PHE A 301 -5.38 8.79 -1.17
CA PHE A 301 -4.06 8.51 -0.59
C PHE A 301 -4.05 8.76 0.91
N ILE A 302 -4.57 9.89 1.39
CA ILE A 302 -4.65 10.18 2.82
C ILE A 302 -5.52 9.15 3.54
N LEU A 303 -6.69 8.83 3.01
CA LEU A 303 -7.60 7.87 3.65
C LEU A 303 -7.01 6.46 3.72
N PHE A 304 -6.53 5.92 2.60
CA PHE A 304 -6.14 4.51 2.51
C PHE A 304 -4.66 4.27 2.84
N ARG A 305 -3.75 5.12 2.37
CA ARG A 305 -2.29 4.93 2.57
C ARG A 305 -1.76 5.56 3.85
N ILE A 306 -2.50 6.50 4.46
CA ILE A 306 -2.11 7.11 5.73
C ILE A 306 -3.04 6.65 6.83
N MET A 307 -4.31 7.06 6.83
CA MET A 307 -5.19 6.79 7.98
C MET A 307 -5.42 5.29 8.18
N PHE A 308 -5.86 4.59 7.14
CA PHE A 308 -6.11 3.15 7.21
C PHE A 308 -4.83 2.35 7.46
N ASP A 309 -3.76 2.64 6.72
CA ASP A 309 -2.45 1.98 6.89
C ASP A 309 -1.88 2.12 8.31
N PHE A 310 -1.83 3.34 8.84
CA PHE A 310 -1.33 3.59 10.19
C PHE A 310 -2.22 2.97 11.25
N SER A 311 -3.55 3.02 11.07
CA SER A 311 -4.49 2.41 12.00
C SER A 311 -4.27 0.89 12.07
N LEU A 312 -4.18 0.23 10.90
CA LEU A 312 -3.98 -1.21 10.85
C LEU A 312 -2.59 -1.61 11.37
N THR A 313 -1.55 -0.86 11.02
CA THR A 313 -0.19 -1.07 11.52
C THR A 313 -0.10 -0.89 13.04
N HIS A 314 -0.77 0.13 13.60
CA HIS A 314 -0.86 0.36 15.04
C HIS A 314 -1.52 -0.83 15.75
N GLU A 315 -2.70 -1.25 15.28
CA GLU A 315 -3.42 -2.39 15.84
C GLU A 315 -2.59 -3.68 15.81
N ILE A 316 -1.87 -3.93 14.71
CA ILE A 316 -1.00 -5.09 14.57
C ILE A 316 0.19 -5.04 15.54
N ILE A 317 0.82 -3.88 15.71
CA ILE A 317 2.04 -3.78 16.52
C ILE A 317 1.71 -3.85 18.01
N TRP A 318 0.63 -3.18 18.42
CA TRP A 318 0.36 -2.89 19.82
C TRP A 318 -0.72 -3.77 20.44
N ASN A 319 -1.75 -4.14 19.65
CA ASN A 319 -2.94 -4.81 20.18
C ASN A 319 -3.03 -6.27 19.76
N ARG A 320 -2.29 -6.73 18.75
CA ARG A 320 -2.35 -8.14 18.33
C ARG A 320 -1.69 -9.05 19.37
N GLU A 321 -2.49 -9.99 19.92
CA GLU A 321 -2.03 -10.98 20.91
C GLU A 321 -1.09 -12.02 20.30
N ARG A 322 -1.34 -12.40 19.04
CA ARG A 322 -0.49 -13.36 18.33
C ARG A 322 0.90 -12.77 18.11
N GLU A 323 1.91 -13.49 18.60
CA GLU A 323 3.31 -13.15 18.36
C GLU A 323 3.60 -13.08 16.86
N MET A 324 3.86 -11.87 16.41
CA MET A 324 4.33 -11.59 15.07
C MET A 324 5.83 -11.37 15.12
N SER A 325 6.53 -11.91 14.12
CA SER A 325 7.96 -11.68 13.98
C SER A 325 8.31 -10.19 14.00
N THR A 326 9.37 -9.86 14.74
CA THR A 326 9.92 -8.49 14.80
C THR A 326 10.26 -7.97 13.40
N THR A 327 10.70 -8.86 12.50
CA THR A 327 10.98 -8.53 11.10
C THR A 327 9.73 -8.02 10.39
N PHE A 328 8.58 -8.68 10.54
CA PHE A 328 7.35 -8.25 9.86
C PHE A 328 6.84 -6.92 10.42
N LYS A 329 6.87 -6.74 11.75
CA LYS A 329 6.54 -5.44 12.39
C LYS A 329 7.41 -4.31 11.83
N THR A 330 8.71 -4.55 11.73
CA THR A 330 9.68 -3.59 11.18
C THR A 330 9.36 -3.24 9.72
N ILE A 331 9.05 -4.24 8.89
CA ILE A 331 8.63 -4.06 7.50
C ILE A 331 7.38 -3.17 7.40
N LEU A 332 6.35 -3.40 8.23
CA LEU A 332 5.11 -2.61 8.22
C LEU A 332 5.36 -1.15 8.63
N ILE A 333 6.25 -0.91 9.60
CA ILE A 333 6.66 0.44 10.00
C ILE A 333 7.36 1.14 8.83
N PHE A 334 8.37 0.51 8.22
CA PHE A 334 9.09 1.11 7.09
C PHE A 334 8.17 1.40 5.90
N LYS A 335 7.23 0.49 5.62
CA LYS A 335 6.20 0.67 4.60
C LYS A 335 5.31 1.88 4.89
N SER A 336 4.89 2.07 6.15
CA SER A 336 4.11 3.25 6.57
C SER A 336 4.91 4.55 6.43
N LEU A 337 6.20 4.55 6.79
CA LEU A 337 7.10 5.71 6.64
C LEU A 337 7.30 6.08 5.16
N MET A 338 7.41 5.09 4.27
CA MET A 338 7.48 5.32 2.83
C MET A 338 6.21 6.04 2.31
N ASN A 339 5.02 5.68 2.81
CA ASN A 339 3.77 6.36 2.44
C ASN A 339 3.77 7.85 2.87
N LEU A 340 4.36 8.19 4.02
CA LEU A 340 4.55 9.60 4.43
C LEU A 340 5.45 10.36 3.45
N LYS A 341 6.54 9.74 2.98
CA LYS A 341 7.43 10.35 1.98
C LYS A 341 6.69 10.61 0.66
N PHE A 342 5.85 9.68 0.22
CA PHE A 342 5.02 9.87 -0.98
C PHE A 342 3.99 10.99 -0.80
N LEU A 343 3.36 11.10 0.37
CA LEU A 343 2.46 12.21 0.70
C LEU A 343 3.20 13.56 0.65
N GLN A 344 4.41 13.64 1.20
CA GLN A 344 5.24 14.84 1.11
C GLN A 344 5.55 15.22 -0.35
N GLY A 345 5.86 14.21 -1.18
CA GLY A 345 6.05 14.38 -2.62
C GLY A 345 4.81 14.97 -3.31
N TRP A 346 3.64 14.46 -2.98
CA TRP A 346 2.36 14.98 -3.50
C TRP A 346 2.10 16.42 -3.06
N PHE A 347 2.28 16.77 -1.78
CA PHE A 347 2.14 18.16 -1.32
C PHE A 347 3.09 19.11 -2.04
N SER A 348 4.33 18.68 -2.26
CA SER A 348 5.33 19.47 -2.98
C SER A 348 4.91 19.70 -4.44
N GLN A 349 4.33 18.69 -5.09
CA GLN A 349 3.74 18.81 -6.42
C GLN A 349 2.55 19.79 -6.44
N GLN A 350 1.63 19.70 -5.47
CA GLN A 350 0.48 20.63 -5.40
C GLN A 350 0.93 22.08 -5.23
N LYS A 351 1.93 22.34 -4.37
CA LYS A 351 2.54 23.68 -4.23
C LYS A 351 3.11 24.19 -5.55
N ARG A 352 3.82 23.33 -6.30
CA ARG A 352 4.38 23.68 -7.61
C ARG A 352 3.29 24.01 -8.63
N LEU A 353 2.22 23.23 -8.68
CA LEU A 353 1.08 23.46 -9.58
C LEU A 353 0.34 24.76 -9.22
N ALA A 354 0.14 25.04 -7.94
CA ALA A 354 -0.47 26.29 -7.48
C ALA A 354 0.37 27.53 -7.88
N ARG A 355 1.71 27.46 -7.76
CA ARG A 355 2.61 28.53 -8.22
C ARG A 355 2.51 28.74 -9.73
N ARG A 356 2.47 27.68 -10.54
CA ARG A 356 2.30 27.77 -12.00
C ARG A 356 0.98 28.43 -12.38
N ARG A 357 -0.14 28.03 -11.77
CA ARG A 357 -1.46 28.64 -12.01
C ARG A 357 -1.50 30.12 -11.66
N ARG A 358 -0.85 30.53 -10.56
CA ARG A 358 -0.73 31.96 -10.19
C ARG A 358 0.11 32.74 -11.19
N ALA A 359 1.21 32.18 -11.67
CA ALA A 359 2.05 32.82 -12.69
C ALA A 359 1.31 32.94 -14.04
N GLU A 360 0.56 31.91 -14.45
CA GLU A 360 -0.27 31.93 -15.65
C GLU A 360 -1.41 32.96 -15.54
N ALA A 361 -2.09 33.02 -14.38
CA ALA A 361 -3.13 34.02 -14.12
C ALA A 361 -2.58 35.45 -14.12
N ALA A 362 -1.39 35.67 -13.54
CA ALA A 362 -0.72 36.97 -13.57
C ALA A 362 -0.37 37.41 -15.00
N LYS A 363 0.20 36.50 -15.81
CA LYS A 363 0.49 36.76 -17.23
C LYS A 363 -0.77 37.03 -18.05
N ALA A 364 -1.86 36.31 -17.79
CA ALA A 364 -3.14 36.54 -18.45
C ALA A 364 -3.72 37.92 -18.09
N SER A 365 -3.61 38.31 -16.81
CA SER A 365 -4.01 39.65 -16.35
C SER A 365 -3.18 40.77 -16.99
N GLU A 366 -1.86 40.58 -17.10
CA GLU A 366 -0.97 41.54 -17.76
C GLU A 366 -1.30 41.67 -19.26
N ALA A 367 -1.51 40.54 -19.95
CA ALA A 367 -1.91 40.54 -21.35
C ALA A 367 -3.26 41.23 -21.59
N SER A 368 -4.24 41.06 -20.68
CA SER A 368 -5.51 41.78 -20.77
C SER A 368 -5.36 43.30 -20.59
N LEU A 369 -4.48 43.75 -19.70
CA LEU A 369 -4.22 45.18 -19.49
C LEU A 369 -3.51 45.81 -20.70
N LEU A 370 -2.57 45.10 -21.31
CA LEU A 370 -1.91 45.56 -22.54
C LEU A 370 -2.91 45.67 -23.69
N ALA A 371 -3.75 44.66 -23.90
CA ALA A 371 -4.80 44.70 -24.92
C ALA A 371 -5.78 45.86 -24.69
N GLU A 372 -6.19 46.12 -23.44
CA GLU A 372 -7.04 47.26 -23.11
C GLU A 372 -6.33 48.60 -23.41
N SER A 373 -5.04 48.73 -23.09
CA SER A 373 -4.26 49.94 -23.38
C SER A 373 -4.11 50.23 -24.88
N GLU A 374 -3.94 49.19 -25.72
CA GLU A 374 -3.86 49.32 -27.17
C GLU A 374 -5.21 49.76 -27.78
N THR A 375 -6.33 49.20 -27.28
CA THR A 375 -7.67 49.63 -27.72
C THR A 375 -7.99 51.06 -27.31
N ARG A 376 -7.49 51.52 -26.16
CA ARG A 376 -7.68 52.91 -25.72
C ARG A 376 -6.83 53.90 -26.52
N GLY A 377 -5.58 53.56 -26.84
CA GLY A 377 -4.70 54.43 -27.64
C GLY A 377 -5.19 54.64 -29.08
N THR A 378 -5.84 53.63 -29.68
CA THR A 378 -6.44 53.75 -31.01
C THR A 378 -7.71 54.61 -31.02
N ALA A 379 -8.52 54.57 -29.95
CA ALA A 379 -9.69 55.44 -29.81
C ALA A 379 -9.31 56.93 -29.69
N GLU A 380 -8.24 57.27 -28.98
CA GLU A 380 -7.80 58.65 -28.80
C GLU A 380 -7.17 59.26 -30.08
N THR A 381 -6.51 58.45 -30.91
CA THR A 381 -5.93 58.92 -32.19
C THR A 381 -6.93 59.01 -33.34
N GLY A 382 -8.02 58.23 -33.30
CA GLY A 382 -9.12 58.30 -34.27
C GLY A 382 -10.06 59.50 -34.12
N GLY A 383 -9.94 60.27 -33.02
CA GLY A 383 -10.78 61.44 -32.72
C GLY A 383 -10.48 62.68 -33.56
N LYS A 384 -9.39 62.70 -34.35
CA LYS A 384 -9.17 63.76 -35.35
C LYS A 384 -9.94 63.41 -36.62
N ILE A 385 -11.26 63.49 -36.53
CA ILE A 385 -12.17 63.48 -37.68
C ILE A 385 -11.77 64.67 -38.55
N VAL A 386 -10.95 64.43 -39.57
CA VAL A 386 -10.99 65.23 -40.78
C VAL A 386 -12.40 65.02 -41.32
N SER A 387 -13.22 66.06 -41.20
CA SER A 387 -14.55 66.15 -41.80
C SER A 387 -14.41 66.01 -43.31
N ILE A 388 -14.35 64.79 -43.82
CA ILE A 388 -14.49 64.51 -45.23
C ILE A 388 -15.99 64.45 -45.49
N THR A 389 -16.51 65.56 -46.02
CA THR A 389 -17.86 65.72 -46.53
C THR A 389 -18.22 64.53 -47.44
N ALA A 390 -19.14 63.68 -46.99
CA ALA A 390 -19.63 62.57 -47.81
C ALA A 390 -20.55 63.11 -48.91
N PRO A 391 -20.38 62.68 -50.17
CA PRO A 391 -21.31 63.00 -51.25
C PRO A 391 -22.62 62.23 -51.07
N ASN A 392 -23.69 62.96 -51.33
CA ASN A 392 -25.09 62.59 -51.23
C ASN A 392 -25.44 61.45 -52.21
N ILE A 393 -25.66 60.22 -51.73
CA ILE A 393 -26.18 59.12 -52.57
C ILE A 393 -27.29 58.38 -51.82
N GLY A 394 -28.52 58.63 -52.28
CA GLY A 394 -29.41 57.57 -52.77
C GLY A 394 -29.95 56.56 -51.77
N THR A 395 -31.15 56.86 -51.30
CA THR A 395 -32.14 55.94 -50.72
C THR A 395 -32.32 54.62 -51.50
N GLY A 396 -32.20 53.49 -50.79
CA GLY A 396 -32.64 52.16 -51.24
C GLY A 396 -32.18 51.08 -50.27
N SER A 397 -32.96 50.75 -49.24
CA SER A 397 -33.89 49.61 -49.22
C SER A 397 -33.26 48.29 -48.71
N ILE A 398 -34.09 47.57 -47.96
CA ILE A 398 -34.04 46.14 -47.61
C ILE A 398 -33.35 45.76 -46.28
N THR A 399 -34.25 45.62 -45.30
CA THR A 399 -34.15 44.87 -44.06
C THR A 399 -33.66 43.43 -44.26
N HIS A 400 -32.59 43.03 -43.56
CA HIS A 400 -32.37 41.61 -43.25
C HIS A 400 -31.92 41.43 -41.79
N ARG A 401 -32.90 41.14 -40.94
CA ARG A 401 -32.77 40.81 -39.52
C ARG A 401 -32.21 39.39 -39.41
N ARG A 402 -30.89 39.25 -39.34
CA ARG A 402 -30.23 37.97 -39.07
C ARG A 402 -30.29 37.67 -37.57
N SER A 403 -31.10 36.66 -37.24
CA SER A 403 -31.14 35.97 -35.95
C SER A 403 -29.72 35.59 -35.50
N MET A 404 -29.24 36.18 -34.40
CA MET A 404 -28.05 35.71 -33.70
C MET A 404 -28.37 34.37 -33.02
N HIS A 405 -28.09 33.29 -33.72
CA HIS A 405 -27.95 31.98 -33.12
C HIS A 405 -26.61 31.98 -32.38
N VAL A 406 -26.65 32.07 -31.05
CA VAL A 406 -25.48 31.96 -30.17
C VAL A 406 -25.01 30.51 -30.22
N GLN A 407 -24.18 30.23 -31.23
CA GLN A 407 -23.42 29.01 -31.33
C GLN A 407 -22.27 29.15 -30.33
N ARG A 408 -22.37 28.42 -29.21
CA ARG A 408 -21.34 28.31 -28.19
C ARG A 408 -20.17 27.52 -28.77
N GLU A 409 -19.37 28.18 -29.61
CA GLU A 409 -18.13 27.62 -30.13
C GLU A 409 -17.18 27.34 -28.97
N GLN A 410 -16.82 26.06 -28.85
CA GLN A 410 -15.74 25.61 -27.99
C GLN A 410 -14.44 26.20 -28.53
N HIS A 411 -13.98 27.31 -27.95
CA HIS A 411 -12.59 27.76 -28.08
C HIS A 411 -11.65 26.72 -27.45
N ARG A 412 -11.29 25.70 -28.24
CA ARG A 412 -10.02 25.00 -28.09
C ARG A 412 -9.01 25.75 -28.93
N ALA A 413 -8.12 26.48 -28.27
CA ALA A 413 -6.91 26.97 -28.91
C ALA A 413 -6.12 25.77 -29.48
N PRO A 414 -5.68 25.81 -30.75
CA PRO A 414 -4.73 24.83 -31.25
C PRO A 414 -3.40 25.02 -30.52
N VAL A 415 -2.97 23.99 -29.79
CA VAL A 415 -1.61 23.91 -29.26
C VAL A 415 -0.67 23.79 -30.46
N ARG A 416 -0.12 24.93 -30.89
CA ARG A 416 0.90 25.01 -31.93
C ARG A 416 2.17 24.35 -31.37
N ARG A 417 2.57 23.26 -32.00
CA ARG A 417 3.83 22.58 -31.75
C ARG A 417 4.91 23.45 -32.40
N GLU A 418 5.66 24.18 -31.59
CA GLU A 418 6.85 24.88 -32.08
C GLU A 418 8.01 23.88 -32.07
N ASP A 419 8.48 23.58 -33.27
CA ASP A 419 9.71 22.86 -33.50
C ASP A 419 10.89 23.70 -33.01
N THR A 420 11.72 23.09 -32.17
CA THR A 420 13.00 23.61 -31.71
C THR A 420 13.95 23.88 -32.88
N ALA A 421 14.00 25.14 -33.32
CA ALA A 421 15.11 25.66 -34.10
C ALA A 421 16.22 26.10 -33.14
N VAL A 422 17.38 25.45 -33.26
CA VAL A 422 18.63 25.82 -32.59
C VAL A 422 19.11 27.14 -33.17
N VAL A 423 19.00 28.22 -32.39
CA VAL A 423 19.63 29.51 -32.70
C VAL A 423 20.90 29.63 -31.87
N SER A 424 22.04 29.44 -32.53
CA SER A 424 23.36 29.77 -32.01
C SER A 424 23.59 31.28 -32.09
N THR A 425 23.40 32.00 -30.98
CA THR A 425 23.90 33.38 -30.87
C THR A 425 25.34 33.38 -30.38
N LEU A 426 26.25 33.72 -31.30
CA LEU A 426 27.59 34.22 -31.03
C LEU A 426 27.51 35.45 -30.10
N VAL A 427 28.10 35.33 -28.91
CA VAL A 427 28.28 36.45 -27.98
C VAL A 427 29.62 37.11 -28.30
N GLY A 428 29.54 38.35 -28.78
CA GLY A 428 30.66 39.26 -28.98
C GLY A 428 31.24 39.78 -27.67
N SER A 429 32.53 40.06 -27.72
CA SER A 429 33.42 40.46 -26.64
C SER A 429 33.22 41.90 -26.15
N SER A 430 33.43 42.12 -24.85
CA SER A 430 33.89 43.40 -24.26
C SER A 430 34.34 43.11 -22.82
N SER A 431 35.64 42.98 -22.55
CA SER A 431 36.53 44.07 -22.08
C SER A 431 36.19 44.62 -20.68
N ARG A 432 36.78 44.04 -19.62
CA ARG A 432 37.76 44.72 -18.74
C ARG A 432 37.95 44.03 -17.37
N LYS A 433 39.22 44.08 -16.93
CA LYS A 433 39.77 44.07 -15.56
C LYS A 433 39.95 42.73 -14.84
N SER A 434 41.14 42.17 -15.08
CA SER A 434 42.22 42.04 -14.08
C SER A 434 41.81 41.74 -12.64
N THR A 435 41.97 40.49 -12.22
CA THR A 435 42.61 40.22 -10.92
C THR A 435 43.42 38.93 -11.02
N ARG A 436 44.68 39.08 -10.63
CA ARG A 436 45.77 38.12 -10.72
C ARG A 436 45.75 37.27 -9.45
N ILE A 437 45.46 35.97 -9.55
CA ILE A 437 45.92 34.99 -8.55
C ILE A 437 46.62 33.85 -9.28
N ARG A 438 47.82 33.59 -8.80
CA ARG A 438 48.85 32.69 -9.29
C ARG A 438 48.70 31.37 -8.53
N SER A 439 48.51 30.25 -9.23
CA SER A 439 48.94 28.94 -8.74
C SER A 439 49.47 28.10 -9.90
N LYS A 440 50.65 27.53 -9.65
CA LYS A 440 51.48 26.79 -10.59
C LYS A 440 50.92 25.38 -10.84
N GLY A 441 50.91 24.99 -12.12
CA GLY A 441 51.51 23.77 -12.69
C GLY A 441 51.14 22.39 -12.16
N ALA A 442 50.66 21.52 -13.05
CA ALA A 442 51.46 20.40 -13.59
C ALA A 442 50.73 19.71 -14.77
N GLN A 443 51.54 19.12 -15.65
CA GLN A 443 51.26 18.55 -16.97
C GLN A 443 50.39 17.28 -16.98
N GLY A 444 49.50 17.20 -17.98
CA GLY A 444 49.63 16.29 -19.12
C GLY A 444 49.23 14.82 -18.95
N SER A 445 48.16 14.41 -19.64
CA SER A 445 48.21 13.44 -20.75
C SER A 445 46.81 13.08 -21.27
N ASP A 446 46.77 12.85 -22.58
CA ASP A 446 45.62 12.55 -23.43
C ASP A 446 44.93 11.21 -23.16
N LEU A 447 43.78 11.04 -23.84
CA LEU A 447 43.08 9.80 -24.23
C LEU A 447 42.07 9.21 -23.23
N LEU A 448 40.79 9.56 -23.42
CA LEU A 448 39.77 8.68 -24.00
C LEU A 448 38.36 9.28 -23.84
N GLU A 449 37.75 9.60 -24.97
CA GLU A 449 36.35 10.00 -25.09
C GLU A 449 35.40 8.87 -24.62
N ARG A 450 34.63 9.13 -23.57
CA ARG A 450 33.28 8.59 -23.37
C ARG A 450 32.44 9.55 -22.52
N PRO A 451 31.38 10.18 -23.04
CA PRO A 451 30.39 10.81 -22.19
C PRO A 451 29.31 9.77 -21.85
N VAL A 452 29.32 9.29 -20.61
CA VAL A 452 28.15 8.66 -19.98
C VAL A 452 27.87 9.43 -18.70
N VAL A 453 26.58 9.70 -18.48
CA VAL A 453 25.96 10.28 -17.29
C VAL A 453 25.92 11.81 -17.25
N ASP A 454 24.97 12.38 -17.99
CA ASP A 454 24.23 13.56 -17.54
C ASP A 454 22.75 13.38 -17.92
N MET A 455 22.02 12.63 -17.10
CA MET A 455 20.55 12.64 -17.12
C MET A 455 19.98 12.15 -15.78
N ILE A 456 20.32 12.86 -14.70
CA ILE A 456 19.58 12.81 -13.44
C ILE A 456 19.20 14.25 -13.07
N ALA A 457 18.29 14.81 -13.85
CA ALA A 457 17.68 16.10 -13.54
C ALA A 457 16.29 16.23 -14.16
N VAL A 458 15.44 15.20 -14.08
CA VAL A 458 14.00 15.41 -14.16
C VAL A 458 13.25 14.37 -13.33
N TYR A 459 12.59 14.87 -12.27
CA TYR A 459 11.59 14.26 -11.37
C TYR A 459 12.06 13.50 -10.12
#